data_AF-A0A2J6SCH2-F1
#
_entry.id   AF-A0A2J6SCH2-F1
#
_cell.length_a   1.000
_cell.length_b   1.000
_cell.length_c   1.000
_cell.angle_alpha   90.00
_cell.angle_beta   90.00
_cell.angle_gamma   90.00
#
_symmetry.space_group_name_H-M   'P 1'
#
loop_
_entity.id
_entity.type
_entity.pdbx_description
1 polymer ?
#
loop_
_entity_poly.entity_id
_entity_poly.type
_entity_poly.pdbx_seq_one_letter_code
_entity_poly.pdbx_strand_id
1 'polypeptide(L)'
;MSDGLIFSSPPQKDKGEWPTPVRQTIRNLKRQGKSQREIVSDTSIPRRTVRRILLQEHSRRERRKKAPKPHLMSVRQIRQCIRHISKDWSTLSARTIRRELRRAGYRRCIACPRPYISRKQAKKRLGFALKHRWWGTSDYTTFRQDRRVRGD
;
A
#
# COMPACT_ATOMS: atom_id res chain seq x y z
N MET A 1 -15.34 -59.22 26.24
CA MET A 1 -15.17 -58.57 27.57
C MET A 1 -14.15 -57.47 27.42
N SER A 2 -14.56 -56.26 27.83
CA SER A 2 -13.75 -55.11 28.26
C SER A 2 -12.92 -54.32 27.24
N ASP A 3 -13.39 -53.08 27.04
CA ASP A 3 -12.73 -51.92 26.47
C ASP A 3 -11.33 -51.62 27.02
N GLY A 4 -10.51 -50.99 26.17
CA GLY A 4 -9.27 -50.32 26.55
C GLY A 4 -8.95 -49.20 25.58
N LEU A 5 -9.62 -48.06 25.74
CA LEU A 5 -9.32 -46.77 25.12
C LEU A 5 -7.81 -46.45 25.17
N ILE A 6 -7.18 -46.19 24.02
CA ILE A 6 -5.94 -45.41 23.97
C ILE A 6 -6.23 -44.11 23.23
N PHE A 7 -6.69 -43.12 23.99
CA PHE A 7 -6.56 -41.72 23.61
C PHE A 7 -5.45 -41.10 24.46
N SER A 8 -4.77 -40.10 23.88
CA SER A 8 -3.92 -39.09 24.51
C SER A 8 -2.41 -39.37 24.62
N SER A 9 -1.68 -39.04 23.55
CA SER A 9 -0.60 -38.07 23.76
C SER A 9 -1.22 -36.67 23.68
N PRO A 10 -1.03 -35.77 24.67
CA PRO A 10 -1.41 -34.38 24.52
C PRO A 10 -0.60 -33.78 23.37
N PRO A 11 -1.19 -33.00 22.45
CA PRO A 11 -0.40 -32.32 21.43
C PRO A 11 0.61 -31.39 22.13
N GLN A 12 1.89 -31.53 21.77
CA GLN A 12 2.99 -30.74 22.30
C GLN A 12 2.76 -29.26 21.99
N LYS A 13 3.07 -28.39 22.98
CA LYS A 13 3.02 -26.93 22.81
C LYS A 13 4.22 -26.46 22.00
N ASP A 14 4.01 -26.22 20.71
CA ASP A 14 4.95 -25.50 19.88
C ASP A 14 5.01 -24.02 20.29
N LYS A 15 6.24 -23.51 20.42
CA LYS A 15 6.60 -22.13 20.76
C LYS A 15 6.23 -21.16 19.62
N GLY A 16 4.92 -20.97 19.40
CA GLY A 16 4.38 -20.12 18.35
C GLY A 16 2.85 -20.16 18.21
N GLU A 17 2.13 -20.86 19.08
CA GLU A 17 0.67 -20.93 19.01
C GLU A 17 0.04 -19.56 19.27
N TRP A 18 -0.45 -18.95 18.18
CA TRP A 18 -1.52 -17.97 18.23
C TRP A 18 -2.52 -18.41 19.30
N PRO A 19 -2.92 -17.54 20.26
CA PRO A 19 -3.89 -17.94 21.26
C PRO A 19 -5.08 -18.51 20.52
N THR A 20 -5.36 -19.80 20.74
CA THR A 20 -6.40 -20.56 20.04
C THR A 20 -7.60 -19.66 19.93
N PRO A 21 -8.04 -19.26 18.72
CA PRO A 21 -8.97 -18.17 18.59
C PRO A 21 -10.15 -18.52 19.48
N VAL A 22 -10.48 -17.65 20.42
CA VAL A 22 -11.53 -17.83 21.45
C VAL A 22 -12.81 -18.51 20.91
N ARG A 23 -13.05 -18.35 19.61
CA ARG A 23 -14.13 -18.95 18.83
C ARG A 23 -14.00 -20.47 18.61
N GLN A 24 -12.80 -20.97 18.34
CA GLN A 24 -12.50 -22.38 18.11
C GLN A 24 -12.58 -23.17 19.41
N THR A 25 -12.09 -22.64 20.52
CA THR A 25 -12.24 -23.27 21.85
C THR A 25 -13.72 -23.40 22.24
N ILE A 26 -14.50 -22.33 22.10
CA ILE A 26 -15.97 -22.36 22.33
C ILE A 26 -16.66 -23.42 21.45
N ARG A 27 -16.28 -23.54 20.17
CA ARG A 27 -16.85 -24.54 19.27
C ARG A 27 -16.46 -25.97 19.63
N ASN A 28 -15.21 -26.18 20.04
CA ASN A 28 -14.74 -27.49 20.49
C ASN A 28 -15.46 -27.91 21.77
N LEU A 29 -15.60 -27.02 22.75
CA LEU A 29 -16.40 -27.27 23.97
C LEU A 29 -17.86 -27.58 23.63
N LYS A 30 -18.44 -26.89 22.63
CA LYS A 30 -19.79 -27.19 22.18
C LYS A 30 -19.91 -28.56 21.48
N ARG A 31 -18.91 -28.95 20.69
CA ARG A 31 -18.84 -30.29 20.06
C ARG A 31 -18.69 -31.41 21.08
N GLN A 32 -18.01 -31.14 22.20
CA GLN A 32 -17.91 -32.04 23.35
C GLN A 32 -19.23 -32.15 24.16
N GLY A 33 -20.31 -31.49 23.73
CA GLY A 33 -21.63 -31.60 24.36
C GLY A 33 -21.91 -30.58 25.48
N LYS A 34 -20.94 -29.72 25.85
CA LYS A 34 -21.10 -28.79 26.97
C LYS A 34 -22.24 -27.78 26.77
N SER A 35 -22.90 -27.44 27.86
CA SER A 35 -23.94 -26.41 27.87
C SER A 35 -23.35 -25.01 27.73
N GLN A 36 -24.14 -24.02 27.29
CA GLN A 36 -23.63 -22.64 27.21
C GLN A 36 -23.23 -22.09 28.58
N ARG A 37 -23.83 -22.58 29.68
CA ARG A 37 -23.48 -22.15 31.05
C ARG A 37 -22.11 -22.68 31.45
N GLU A 38 -21.84 -23.97 31.19
CA GLU A 38 -20.53 -24.57 31.42
C GLU A 38 -19.45 -23.90 30.59
N ILE A 39 -19.71 -23.62 29.31
CA ILE A 39 -18.74 -22.92 28.45
C ILE A 39 -18.38 -21.54 29.01
N VAL A 40 -19.36 -20.80 29.56
CA VAL A 40 -19.12 -19.49 30.19
C VAL A 40 -18.27 -19.64 31.45
N SER A 41 -18.55 -20.65 32.27
CA SER A 41 -17.76 -20.97 33.47
C SER A 41 -16.31 -21.32 33.12
N ASP A 42 -16.11 -22.20 32.13
CA ASP A 42 -14.81 -22.71 31.73
C ASP A 42 -13.94 -21.65 31.04
N THR A 43 -14.56 -20.74 30.27
CA THR A 43 -13.83 -19.80 29.42
C THR A 43 -13.83 -18.37 29.95
N SER A 44 -14.61 -18.06 31.01
CA SER A 44 -14.86 -16.71 31.53
C SER A 44 -15.47 -15.71 30.52
N ILE A 45 -15.98 -16.20 29.38
CA ILE A 45 -16.50 -15.35 28.31
C ILE A 45 -18.00 -15.11 28.51
N PRO A 46 -18.50 -13.87 28.32
CA PRO A 46 -19.92 -13.60 28.49
C PRO A 46 -20.80 -14.47 27.59
N ARG A 47 -21.92 -14.96 28.16
CA ARG A 47 -22.89 -15.82 27.46
C ARG A 47 -23.35 -15.24 26.12
N ARG A 48 -23.50 -13.91 26.03
CA ARG A 48 -23.87 -13.20 24.79
C ARG A 48 -22.83 -13.40 23.68
N THR A 49 -21.55 -13.41 24.03
CA THR A 49 -20.44 -13.61 23.09
C THR A 49 -20.37 -15.08 22.67
N VAL A 50 -20.54 -16.02 23.60
CA VAL A 50 -20.62 -17.47 23.32
C VAL A 50 -21.76 -17.76 22.33
N ARG A 51 -22.99 -17.31 22.62
CA ARG A 51 -24.15 -17.48 21.72
C ARG A 51 -23.88 -16.88 20.33
N ARG A 52 -23.32 -15.67 20.27
CA ARG A 52 -22.98 -15.00 19.00
C ARG A 52 -21.97 -15.79 18.17
N ILE A 53 -21.03 -16.47 18.81
CA ILE A 53 -20.00 -17.29 18.15
C ILE A 53 -20.59 -18.60 17.62
N LEU A 54 -21.49 -19.23 18.39
CA LEU A 54 -22.16 -20.48 18.01
C LEU A 54 -23.18 -20.28 16.88
N LEU A 55 -23.87 -19.13 16.85
CA LEU A 55 -24.80 -18.77 15.76
C LEU A 55 -24.09 -18.44 14.44
N GLN A 56 -22.78 -18.24 14.46
CA GLN A 56 -22.02 -17.97 13.24
C GLN A 56 -21.70 -19.28 12.52
N GLU A 57 -21.56 -19.23 11.21
CA GLU A 57 -21.29 -20.41 10.40
C GLU A 57 -19.83 -20.89 10.57
N HIS A 58 -18.86 -19.97 10.65
CA HIS A 58 -17.43 -20.30 10.70
C HIS A 58 -16.70 -19.63 11.88
N SER A 59 -15.59 -20.25 12.34
CA SER A 59 -14.75 -19.69 13.42
C SER A 59 -13.86 -18.54 12.96
N ARG A 60 -13.48 -18.53 11.68
CA ARG A 60 -12.68 -17.48 11.05
C ARG A 60 -13.61 -16.50 10.33
N ARG A 61 -13.44 -15.21 10.61
CA ARG A 61 -14.13 -14.12 9.91
C ARG A 61 -13.13 -13.06 9.55
N GLU A 62 -13.25 -12.52 8.36
CA GLU A 62 -12.66 -11.22 8.08
C GLU A 62 -13.26 -10.17 9.01
N ARG A 63 -12.39 -9.46 9.73
CA ARG A 63 -12.81 -8.34 10.57
C ARG A 63 -13.47 -7.31 9.66
N ARG A 64 -14.76 -7.01 9.90
CA ARG A 64 -15.44 -5.89 9.23
C ARG A 64 -14.58 -4.64 9.38
N LYS A 65 -14.03 -4.16 8.28
CA LYS A 65 -13.26 -2.92 8.26
C LYS A 65 -14.22 -1.78 8.54
N LYS A 66 -13.78 -0.83 9.36
CA LYS A 66 -14.53 0.42 9.53
C LYS A 66 -14.53 1.16 8.20
N ALA A 67 -15.62 1.87 7.89
CA ALA A 67 -15.65 2.76 6.75
C ALA A 67 -14.46 3.75 6.86
N PRO A 68 -13.75 4.02 5.75
CA PRO A 68 -12.66 4.97 5.77
C PRO A 68 -13.20 6.37 6.11
N LYS A 69 -12.41 7.13 6.87
CA LYS A 69 -12.74 8.54 7.11
C LYS A 69 -12.60 9.32 5.78
N PRO A 70 -13.45 10.33 5.55
CA PRO A 70 -13.30 11.20 4.38
C PRO A 70 -11.95 11.91 4.42
N HIS A 71 -11.45 12.24 3.24
CA HIS A 71 -10.14 12.89 3.11
C HIS A 71 -10.24 14.38 3.43
N LEU A 72 -9.16 14.93 3.99
CA LEU A 72 -9.05 16.34 4.32
C LEU A 72 -9.00 17.25 3.08
N MET A 73 -8.61 16.71 1.92
CA MET A 73 -8.62 17.43 0.66
C MET A 73 -9.33 16.66 -0.43
N SER A 74 -10.13 17.39 -1.22
CA SER A 74 -10.68 16.89 -2.47
C SER A 74 -9.61 16.83 -3.56
N VAL A 75 -9.86 16.06 -4.61
CA VAL A 75 -9.00 15.98 -5.80
C VAL A 75 -8.80 17.36 -6.45
N ARG A 76 -9.82 18.22 -6.44
CA ARG A 76 -9.74 19.59 -6.96
C ARG A 76 -8.74 20.43 -6.16
N GLN A 77 -8.78 20.36 -4.83
CA GLN A 77 -7.84 21.06 -3.97
C GLN A 77 -6.41 20.55 -4.19
N ILE A 78 -6.20 19.24 -4.38
CA ILE A 78 -4.89 18.66 -4.70
C ILE A 78 -4.35 19.25 -6.02
N ARG A 79 -5.19 19.31 -7.07
CA ARG A 79 -4.81 19.91 -8.36
C ARG A 79 -4.46 21.40 -8.23
N GLN A 80 -5.20 22.13 -7.39
CA GLN A 80 -4.92 23.53 -7.11
C GLN A 80 -3.59 23.70 -6.36
N CYS A 81 -3.27 22.81 -5.41
CA CYS A 81 -1.96 22.74 -4.75
C CYS A 81 -0.81 22.55 -5.73
N ILE A 82 -0.96 21.68 -6.72
CA ILE A 82 0.09 21.44 -7.74
C ILE A 82 0.27 22.65 -8.66
N ARG A 83 -0.82 23.30 -9.05
CA ARG A 83 -0.77 24.46 -9.96
C ARG A 83 -0.18 25.69 -9.30
N HIS A 84 -0.43 25.86 -8.00
CA HIS A 84 -0.02 27.04 -7.25
C HIS A 84 0.80 26.65 -6.01
N ILE A 85 1.82 25.80 -6.18
CA ILE A 85 2.73 25.38 -5.10
C ILE A 85 3.30 26.60 -4.35
N SER A 86 3.43 27.74 -5.02
CA SER A 86 3.94 29.01 -4.49
C SER A 86 2.91 30.00 -3.92
N LYS A 87 1.59 29.73 -3.98
CA LYS A 87 0.60 30.60 -3.31
C LYS A 87 0.49 30.21 -1.84
N ASP A 88 0.19 31.18 -0.99
CA ASP A 88 0.04 30.98 0.45
C ASP A 88 -1.05 29.95 0.78
N TRP A 89 -0.62 28.79 1.27
CA TRP A 89 -1.50 27.70 1.73
C TRP A 89 -1.76 27.80 3.25
N SER A 90 -1.87 29.02 3.78
CA SER A 90 -1.95 29.31 5.22
C SER A 90 -3.05 28.53 5.97
N THR A 91 -4.08 28.08 5.26
CA THR A 91 -5.20 27.30 5.82
C THR A 91 -4.88 25.83 6.09
N LEU A 92 -3.82 25.27 5.49
CA LEU A 92 -3.46 23.86 5.64
C LEU A 92 -2.01 23.68 6.06
N SER A 93 -1.79 22.80 7.05
CA SER A 93 -0.42 22.47 7.46
C SER A 93 0.37 21.85 6.29
N ALA A 94 1.65 22.18 6.19
CA ALA A 94 2.57 21.58 5.22
C ALA A 94 2.62 20.03 5.32
N ARG A 95 2.31 19.46 6.50
CA ARG A 95 2.20 18.01 6.71
C ARG A 95 0.98 17.43 5.99
N THR A 96 -0.16 18.10 6.06
CA THR A 96 -1.40 17.70 5.37
C THR A 96 -1.17 17.68 3.86
N ILE A 97 -0.60 18.76 3.31
CA ILE A 97 -0.32 18.90 1.88
C ILE A 97 0.61 17.78 1.41
N ARG A 98 1.72 17.53 2.12
CA ARG A 98 2.66 16.44 1.79
C ARG A 98 2.03 15.05 1.85
N ARG A 99 1.06 14.82 2.73
CA ARG A 99 0.37 13.53 2.83
C ARG A 99 -0.56 13.33 1.64
N GLU A 100 -1.39 14.32 1.32
CA GLU A 100 -2.33 14.22 0.22
C GLU A 100 -1.64 14.16 -1.15
N LEU A 101 -0.54 14.91 -1.35
CA LEU A 101 0.27 14.81 -2.57
C LEU A 101 0.89 13.42 -2.74
N ARG A 102 1.48 12.84 -1.68
CA ARG A 102 2.03 11.47 -1.74
C ARG A 102 0.96 10.44 -2.05
N ARG A 103 -0.21 10.57 -1.44
CA ARG A 103 -1.35 9.69 -1.73
C ARG A 103 -1.81 9.79 -3.18
N ALA A 104 -1.77 10.99 -3.77
CA ALA A 104 -2.06 11.20 -5.18
C ALA A 104 -0.93 10.74 -6.13
N GLY A 105 0.13 10.11 -5.62
CA GLY A 105 1.23 9.55 -6.40
C GLY A 105 2.41 10.49 -6.61
N TYR A 106 2.37 11.72 -6.09
CA TYR A 106 3.46 12.68 -6.26
C TYR A 106 4.62 12.36 -5.32
N ARG A 107 5.83 12.38 -5.89
CA ARG A 107 7.08 12.18 -5.17
C ARG A 107 7.91 13.46 -5.21
N ARG A 108 8.79 13.62 -4.22
CA ARG A 108 9.81 14.66 -4.29
C ARG A 108 10.75 14.30 -5.44
N CYS A 109 10.86 15.20 -6.41
CA CYS A 109 11.80 15.11 -7.52
C CYS A 109 12.73 16.31 -7.43
N ILE A 110 14.03 16.06 -7.49
CA ILE A 110 15.02 17.10 -7.70
C ILE A 110 15.13 17.24 -9.22
N ALA A 111 14.82 18.43 -9.75
CA ALA A 111 14.96 18.66 -11.18
C ALA A 111 16.43 18.44 -11.58
N CYS A 112 16.66 17.68 -12.65
CA CYS A 112 18.01 17.51 -13.17
C CYS A 112 18.57 18.88 -13.56
N PRO A 113 19.80 19.24 -13.14
CA PRO A 113 20.41 20.49 -13.54
C PRO A 113 20.51 20.52 -15.05
N ARG A 114 19.80 21.45 -15.68
CA ARG A 114 19.77 21.59 -17.13
C ARG A 114 20.72 22.73 -17.48
N PRO A 115 21.72 22.53 -18.36
CA PRO A 115 22.63 23.60 -18.71
C PRO A 115 21.85 24.74 -19.34
N TYR A 116 22.16 25.97 -18.93
CA TYR A 116 21.56 27.15 -19.53
C TYR A 116 21.97 27.23 -21.00
N ILE A 117 20.98 27.25 -21.88
CA ILE A 117 21.18 27.48 -23.31
C ILE A 117 20.64 28.86 -23.66
N SER A 118 21.44 29.66 -24.35
CA SER A 118 20.97 30.93 -24.90
C SER A 118 19.90 30.68 -25.97
N ARG A 119 19.06 31.69 -26.23
CA ARG A 119 18.05 31.64 -27.29
C ARG A 119 18.65 31.34 -28.67
N LYS A 120 19.85 31.87 -28.95
CA LYS A 120 20.60 31.60 -30.19
C LYS A 120 20.99 30.12 -30.29
N GLN A 121 21.51 29.52 -29.22
CA GLN A 121 21.87 28.10 -29.18
C GLN A 121 20.63 27.21 -29.31
N ALA A 122 19.52 27.56 -28.65
CA ALA A 122 18.26 26.84 -28.77
C ALA A 122 17.75 26.83 -30.22
N LYS A 123 17.79 27.98 -30.91
CA LYS A 123 17.38 28.09 -32.32
C LYS A 123 18.28 27.24 -33.25
N LYS A 124 19.60 27.25 -33.03
CA LYS A 124 20.54 26.39 -33.78
C LYS A 124 20.25 24.90 -33.56
N ARG A 125 20.03 24.49 -32.31
CA ARG A 125 19.70 23.09 -31.96
C ARG A 125 18.37 22.65 -32.58
N LEU A 126 17.36 23.51 -32.54
CA LEU A 126 16.07 23.24 -33.17
C LEU A 126 16.20 23.10 -34.69
N GLY A 127 16.92 24.02 -35.34
CA GLY A 127 17.18 23.95 -36.78
C GLY A 127 17.91 22.67 -37.18
N PHE A 128 18.92 22.25 -36.40
CA PHE A 128 19.61 20.99 -36.61
C PHE A 128 18.66 19.79 -36.47
N ALA A 129 17.87 19.74 -35.39
CA ALA A 129 16.92 18.65 -35.14
C ALA A 129 15.85 18.53 -36.24
N LEU A 130 15.36 19.66 -36.77
CA LEU A 130 14.38 19.65 -37.86
C LEU A 130 15.01 19.18 -39.18
N LYS A 131 16.21 19.68 -39.51
CA LYS A 131 16.93 19.31 -40.74
C LYS A 131 17.32 17.83 -40.75
N HIS A 132 17.55 17.24 -39.59
CA HIS A 132 18.07 15.87 -39.43
C HIS A 132 17.08 14.99 -38.65
N ARG A 133 15.78 15.30 -38.73
CA ARG A 133 14.71 14.63 -37.99
C ARG A 133 14.66 13.12 -38.22
N TRP A 134 15.03 12.69 -39.43
CA TRP A 134 14.96 11.30 -39.88
C TRP A 134 16.28 10.55 -39.74
N TRP A 135 17.33 11.20 -39.20
CA TRP A 135 18.60 10.53 -38.98
C TRP A 135 18.48 9.48 -37.89
N GLY A 136 19.01 8.30 -38.19
CA GLY A 136 19.28 7.28 -37.18
C GLY A 136 20.53 7.61 -36.38
N THR A 137 20.81 6.79 -35.37
CA THR A 137 22.03 6.91 -34.56
C THR A 137 23.30 6.76 -35.41
N SER A 138 23.27 5.90 -36.44
CA SER A 138 24.35 5.71 -37.41
C SER A 138 24.67 7.00 -38.17
N ASP A 139 23.66 7.64 -38.75
CA ASP A 139 23.82 8.85 -39.57
C ASP A 139 24.37 10.03 -38.76
N TYR A 140 23.96 10.11 -37.48
CA TYR A 140 24.53 11.10 -36.57
C TYR A 140 26.01 10.81 -36.25
N THR A 141 26.38 9.55 -36.04
CA THR A 141 27.77 9.17 -35.73
C THR A 141 28.72 9.45 -36.89
N THR A 142 28.32 9.13 -38.14
CA THR A 142 29.11 9.41 -39.34
C THR A 142 29.30 10.90 -39.55
N PHE A 143 28.23 11.69 -39.46
CA PHE A 143 28.31 13.16 -39.55
C PHE A 143 29.23 13.79 -38.48
N ARG A 144 29.19 13.25 -37.25
CA ARG A 144 30.04 13.75 -36.16
C ARG A 144 31.52 13.40 -36.37
N GLN A 145 31.81 12.22 -36.92
CA GLN A 145 33.17 11.81 -37.26
C GLN A 145 33.72 12.65 -38.42
N ASP A 146 32.94 12.87 -39.47
CA ASP A 146 33.30 13.74 -40.60
C ASP A 146 33.65 15.17 -40.17
N ARG A 147 32.88 15.74 -39.21
CA ARG A 147 33.20 17.07 -38.67
C ARG A 147 34.45 17.12 -37.80
N ARG A 148 34.83 16.01 -37.16
CA ARG A 148 36.09 15.94 -36.39
C ARG A 148 37.30 15.82 -37.31
N VAL A 149 37.17 15.09 -38.41
CA VAL A 149 38.25 14.88 -39.39
C VAL A 149 38.51 16.15 -40.21
N ARG A 150 37.48 16.98 -40.44
CA ARG A 150 37.58 18.22 -41.23
C ARG A 150 38.14 19.44 -40.48
N GLY A 151 38.64 19.28 -39.25
CA GLY A 151 39.45 20.26 -38.51
C GLY A 151 39.00 21.72 -38.64
N ASP A 152 38.13 22.17 -37.72
CA ASP A 152 38.14 23.59 -37.32
C ASP A 152 39.41 23.85 -36.49
#